data_AF-A0A2D5MP61-F1
#
_entry.id   AF-A0A2D5MP61-F1
#
_cell.length_a   1.000
_cell.length_b   1.000
_cell.length_c   1.000
_cell.angle_alpha   90.00
_cell.angle_beta   90.00
_cell.angle_gamma   90.00
#
_symmetry.space_group_name_H-M   'P 1'
#
loop_
_entity.id
_entity.type
_entity.pdbx_description
1 polymer ?
#
loop_
_entity_poly.entity_id
_entity_poly.type
_entity_poly.pdbx_seq_one_letter_code
_entity_poly.pdbx_strand_id
1 'polypeptide(L)'
;MKNNVTDNLNDVFKVGTDLVEVEKEKTEVNVPEDVDNDYKYARENLYGVIEKGTEALDNLIDLAKASEHPRAFEVVSQLTKTLVDANKDLLEIQKKVKDLKKEDEKEQPQQVTNALFVGSTAELQKMINGR
;
A
#
# COMPACT_ATOMS: atom_id res chain seq x y z
N MET A 1 38.58 28.37 -8.50
CA MET A 1 38.84 29.78 -8.16
C MET A 1 37.80 30.20 -7.15
N LYS A 2 38.20 30.54 -5.92
CA LYS A 2 37.27 31.10 -4.93
C LYS A 2 36.97 32.53 -5.35
N ASN A 3 35.71 32.83 -5.65
CA ASN A 3 35.31 34.15 -6.13
C ASN A 3 34.91 34.98 -4.91
N ASN A 4 35.39 36.22 -4.81
CA ASN A 4 35.08 37.12 -3.69
C ASN A 4 33.57 37.32 -3.43
N VAL A 5 32.72 36.97 -4.39
CA VAL A 5 31.26 37.01 -4.28
C VAL A 5 30.73 35.91 -3.35
N THR A 6 31.31 34.70 -3.37
CA THR A 6 30.84 33.58 -2.53
C THR A 6 31.19 33.81 -1.06
N ASP A 7 32.34 34.41 -0.78
CA ASP A 7 32.79 34.67 0.59
C ASP A 7 31.97 35.79 1.25
N ASN A 8 31.62 36.84 0.50
CA ASN A 8 30.72 37.90 1.00
C ASN A 8 29.29 37.41 1.23
N LEU A 9 28.78 36.50 0.39
CA LEU A 9 27.48 35.88 0.63
C LEU A 9 27.50 35.03 1.91
N ASN A 10 28.57 34.25 2.13
CA ASN A 10 28.68 33.39 3.31
C ASN A 10 28.73 34.19 4.62
N ASP A 11 29.41 35.35 4.63
CA ASP A 11 29.44 36.24 5.81
C ASP A 11 28.09 36.91 6.09
N VAL A 12 27.35 37.31 5.06
CA VAL A 12 26.01 37.91 5.20
C VAL A 12 25.00 36.89 5.74
N PHE A 13 25.09 35.64 5.28
CA PHE A 13 24.15 34.59 5.68
C PHE A 13 24.59 33.81 6.93
N LYS A 14 25.80 34.04 7.47
CA LYS A 14 26.37 33.32 8.63
C LYS A 14 26.25 31.80 8.51
N VAL A 15 26.28 31.26 7.30
CA VAL A 15 26.18 29.81 7.08
C VAL A 15 27.60 29.28 6.99
N GLY A 16 28.01 28.52 8.00
CA GLY A 16 29.28 27.81 8.00
C GLY A 16 29.32 26.85 6.80
N THR A 17 30.38 26.95 6.00
CA THR A 17 30.61 26.06 4.85
C THR A 17 31.11 24.69 5.33
N ASP A 18 30.21 23.92 5.94
CA ASP A 18 30.41 22.48 6.09
C ASP A 18 29.61 21.80 4.97
N LEU A 19 30.28 21.61 3.83
CA LEU A 19 29.76 20.76 2.76
C LEU A 19 29.84 19.32 3.25
N VAL A 20 28.74 18.83 3.84
CA VAL A 20 28.58 17.42 4.16
C VAL A 20 28.45 16.67 2.84
N GLU A 21 29.41 15.80 2.54
CA GLU A 21 29.27 14.80 1.48
C GLU A 21 28.13 13.86 1.87
N VAL A 22 26.94 14.11 1.29
CA VAL A 22 25.82 13.19 1.41
C VAL A 22 26.14 12.00 0.52
N GLU A 23 26.61 10.91 1.11
CA GLU A 23 26.53 9.59 0.50
C GLU A 23 25.08 9.38 0.09
N LYS A 24 24.81 9.48 -1.21
CA LYS A 24 23.54 9.06 -1.78
C LYS A 24 23.48 7.54 -1.64
N GLU A 25 22.99 7.07 -0.49
CA GLU A 25 22.36 5.76 -0.41
C GLU A 25 21.39 5.70 -1.59
N LYS A 26 21.70 4.83 -2.56
CA LYS A 26 20.70 4.36 -3.50
C LYS A 26 19.66 3.63 -2.67
N THR A 27 18.64 4.35 -2.22
CA THR A 27 17.36 3.72 -1.93
C THR A 27 16.90 3.10 -3.23
N GLU A 28 17.15 1.80 -3.37
CA GLU A 28 16.36 0.97 -4.25
C GLU A 28 14.91 1.21 -3.84
N VAL A 29 14.18 1.97 -4.64
CA VAL A 29 12.75 2.14 -4.49
C VAL A 29 12.14 0.79 -4.84
N ASN A 30 12.08 -0.09 -3.86
CA ASN A 30 11.25 -1.27 -3.92
C ASN A 30 9.81 -0.75 -3.85
N VAL A 31 9.05 -0.91 -4.93
CA VAL A 31 7.65 -0.47 -5.06
C VAL A 31 6.64 -1.57 -4.63
N PRO A 32 6.68 -2.12 -3.39
CA PRO A 32 5.52 -2.80 -2.85
C PRO A 32 4.98 -2.17 -1.55
N GLU A 33 5.59 -1.09 -1.06
CA GLU A 33 5.22 -0.51 0.25
C GLU A 33 3.90 0.28 0.21
N ASP A 34 3.40 0.68 -0.97
CA ASP A 34 2.21 1.53 -1.07
C ASP A 34 0.90 0.75 -0.90
N VAL A 35 0.77 -0.42 -1.54
CA VAL A 35 -0.51 -1.17 -1.59
C VAL A 35 -0.93 -1.69 -0.21
N ASP A 36 0.02 -2.18 0.58
CA ASP A 36 -0.27 -2.70 1.92
C ASP A 36 -0.59 -1.58 2.92
N ASN A 37 0.07 -0.42 2.79
CA ASN A 37 -0.20 0.77 3.60
C ASN A 37 -1.56 1.38 3.24
N ASP A 38 -1.86 1.53 1.95
CA ASP A 38 -3.16 2.01 1.45
C ASP A 38 -4.30 1.08 1.86
N TYR A 39 -4.09 -0.24 1.76
CA TYR A 39 -5.05 -1.23 2.24
C TYR A 39 -5.32 -1.06 3.73
N LYS A 40 -4.27 -0.94 4.54
CA LYS A 40 -4.39 -0.78 5.98
C LYS A 40 -5.13 0.51 6.32
N TYR A 41 -4.76 1.63 5.68
CA TYR A 41 -5.41 2.92 5.88
C TYR A 41 -6.89 2.89 5.49
N ALA A 42 -7.22 2.34 4.32
CA ALA A 42 -8.60 2.19 3.86
C ALA A 42 -9.42 1.31 4.82
N ARG A 43 -8.83 0.20 5.29
CA ARG A 43 -9.46 -0.71 6.24
C ARG A 43 -9.71 -0.06 7.60
N GLU A 44 -8.74 0.67 8.14
CA GLU A 44 -8.88 1.42 9.40
C GLU A 44 -9.95 2.51 9.28
N ASN A 45 -9.97 3.25 8.17
CA ASN A 45 -10.99 4.26 7.92
C ASN A 45 -12.40 3.65 7.85
N LEU A 46 -12.57 2.53 7.12
CA LEU A 46 -13.85 1.84 7.03
C LEU A 46 -14.31 1.32 8.39
N TYR A 47 -13.42 0.78 9.22
CA TYR A 47 -13.78 0.40 10.58
C TYR A 47 -14.24 1.60 11.41
N GLY A 48 -13.53 2.74 11.32
CA GLY A 48 -13.94 3.96 12.01
C GLY A 48 -15.30 4.48 11.55
N VAL A 49 -15.61 4.37 10.25
CA VAL A 49 -16.93 4.74 9.71
C VAL A 49 -18.02 3.78 10.20
N ILE A 50 -17.76 2.47 10.21
CA ILE A 50 -18.72 1.47 10.67
C ILE A 50 -19.02 1.65 12.16
N GLU A 51 -18.00 1.79 13.00
CA GLU A 51 -18.17 1.95 14.45
C GLU A 51 -18.96 3.23 14.80
N LYS A 52 -18.52 4.38 14.28
CA LYS A 52 -19.21 5.66 14.48
C LYS A 52 -20.61 5.65 13.86
N GLY A 53 -20.77 4.99 12.72
CA GLY A 53 -22.06 4.87 12.06
C GLY A 53 -23.03 3.98 12.84
N THR A 54 -22.57 2.89 13.46
CA THR A 54 -23.40 2.06 14.34
C THR A 54 -23.83 2.83 15.59
N GLU A 55 -22.93 3.57 16.24
CA GLU A 55 -23.30 4.44 17.37
C GLU A 55 -24.30 5.53 16.95
N ALA A 56 -24.08 6.16 15.80
CA ALA A 56 -25.01 7.15 15.26
C ALA A 56 -26.37 6.52 14.91
N LEU A 57 -26.37 5.28 14.41
CA LEU A 57 -27.59 4.55 14.07
C LEU A 57 -28.43 4.28 15.31
N ASP A 58 -27.83 3.84 16.42
CA ASP A 58 -28.54 3.60 17.67
C ASP A 58 -29.19 4.90 18.20
N ASN A 59 -28.43 6.00 18.23
CA ASN A 59 -28.95 7.30 18.63
C ASN A 59 -30.09 7.79 17.72
N LEU A 60 -29.99 7.57 16.40
CA LEU A 60 -31.03 7.95 15.45
C LEU A 60 -32.27 7.07 15.58
N ILE A 61 -32.12 5.78 15.92
CA ILE A 61 -33.26 4.90 16.19
C ILE A 61 -34.02 5.39 17.43
N ASP A 62 -33.32 5.80 18.47
CA ASP A 62 -33.97 6.34 19.67
C ASP A 62 -34.66 7.67 19.40
N LEU A 63 -34.04 8.55 18.61
CA LEU A 63 -34.68 9.79 18.13
C LEU A 63 -35.90 9.51 17.24
N ALA A 64 -35.83 8.52 16.36
CA ALA A 64 -36.93 8.13 15.48
C ALA A 64 -38.12 7.58 16.28
N LYS A 65 -37.86 6.75 17.30
CA LYS A 65 -38.88 6.25 18.23
C LYS A 65 -39.50 7.39 19.03
N ALA A 66 -38.71 8.32 19.54
CA ALA A 66 -39.21 9.44 20.35
C ALA A 66 -40.00 10.48 19.53
N SER A 67 -39.62 10.70 18.27
CA SER A 67 -40.28 11.68 17.40
C SER A 67 -41.53 11.14 16.71
N GLU A 68 -41.69 9.81 16.62
CA GLU A 68 -42.78 9.12 15.91
C GLU A 68 -43.01 9.60 14.46
N HIS A 69 -42.02 10.29 13.88
CA HIS A 69 -42.13 10.88 12.56
C HIS A 69 -41.64 9.92 11.48
N PRO A 70 -42.44 9.61 10.45
CA PRO A 70 -42.05 8.71 9.35
C PRO A 70 -40.72 9.11 8.69
N ARG A 71 -40.45 10.41 8.60
CA ARG A 71 -39.21 10.95 8.02
C ARG A 71 -37.96 10.55 8.80
N ALA A 72 -38.04 10.39 10.13
CA ALA A 72 -36.90 9.98 10.94
C ALA A 72 -36.50 8.52 10.63
N PHE A 73 -37.48 7.63 10.44
CA PHE A 73 -37.24 6.24 10.05
C PHE A 73 -36.64 6.10 8.65
N GLU A 74 -36.98 6.99 7.72
CA GLU A 74 -36.35 7.03 6.40
C GLU A 74 -34.85 7.35 6.49
N VAL A 75 -34.48 8.31 7.35
CA VAL A 75 -33.06 8.67 7.56
C VAL A 75 -32.29 7.52 8.21
N VAL A 76 -32.89 6.85 9.20
CA VAL A 76 -32.34 5.63 9.81
C VAL A 76 -32.12 4.54 8.76
N SER A 77 -33.10 4.31 7.87
CA SER A 77 -32.98 3.35 6.78
C SER A 77 -31.86 3.72 5.79
N GLN A 78 -31.72 5.01 5.47
CA GLN A 78 -30.63 5.51 4.63
C GLN A 78 -29.26 5.28 5.27
N LEU A 79 -29.09 5.63 6.55
CA LEU A 79 -27.85 5.37 7.28
C LEU A 79 -27.54 3.87 7.37
N THR A 80 -28.56 3.05 7.62
CA THR A 80 -28.42 1.58 7.66
C THR A 80 -27.91 1.06 6.32
N LYS A 81 -28.44 1.56 5.21
CA LYS A 81 -27.97 1.21 3.87
C LYS A 81 -26.51 1.61 3.67
N THR A 82 -26.13 2.84 4.04
CA THR A 82 -24.74 3.30 3.96
C THR A 82 -23.79 2.42 4.78
N LEU A 83 -24.19 1.99 5.98
CA LEU A 83 -23.41 1.06 6.81
C LEU A 83 -23.26 -0.32 6.16
N VAL A 84 -24.33 -0.84 5.57
CA VAL A 84 -24.28 -2.11 4.82
C VAL A 84 -23.36 -2.01 3.62
N ASP A 85 -23.40 -0.89 2.89
CA ASP A 85 -22.54 -0.68 1.72
C ASP A 85 -21.07 -0.51 2.15
N ALA A 86 -20.77 0.23 3.22
CA ALA A 86 -19.42 0.31 3.78
C ALA A 86 -18.86 -1.07 4.22
N ASN A 87 -19.71 -1.94 4.77
CA ASN A 87 -19.33 -3.31 5.10
C ASN A 87 -19.03 -4.17 3.85
N LYS A 88 -19.77 -3.97 2.75
CA LYS A 88 -19.48 -4.63 1.47
C LYS A 88 -18.16 -4.14 0.90
N ASP A 89 -17.93 -2.83 0.92
CA ASP A 89 -16.69 -2.21 0.43
C ASP A 89 -15.47 -2.76 1.19
N LEU A 90 -15.59 -2.95 2.51
CA LEU A 90 -14.56 -3.58 3.32
C LEU A 90 -14.22 -5.00 2.83
N LEU A 91 -15.24 -5.81 2.52
CA LEU A 91 -15.05 -7.16 1.98
C LEU A 91 -14.49 -7.15 0.55
N GLU A 92 -14.88 -6.18 -0.28
CA GLU A 92 -14.39 -6.04 -1.64
C GLU A 92 -12.91 -5.65 -1.67
N ILE A 93 -12.49 -4.70 -0.84
CA ILE A 93 -11.09 -4.29 -0.75
C ILE A 93 -10.23 -5.49 -0.34
N GLN A 94 -10.67 -6.30 0.62
CA GLN A 94 -9.95 -7.52 1.01
C GLN A 94 -9.78 -8.50 -0.15
N LYS A 95 -10.79 -8.67 -1.01
CA LYS A 95 -10.70 -9.52 -2.20
C LYS A 95 -9.72 -8.94 -3.22
N LYS A 96 -9.83 -7.65 -3.52
CA LYS A 96 -8.94 -6.95 -4.47
C LYS A 96 -7.48 -7.06 -4.07
N VAL A 97 -7.15 -6.82 -2.80
CA VAL A 97 -5.77 -6.95 -2.31
C VAL A 97 -5.29 -8.40 -2.36
N LYS A 98 -6.14 -9.37 -2.03
CA LYS A 98 -5.79 -10.79 -2.15
C LYS A 98 -5.53 -11.20 -3.60
N ASP A 99 -6.28 -10.66 -4.55
CA ASP A 99 -6.12 -10.98 -5.96
C ASP A 99 -4.89 -10.29 -6.58
N LEU A 100 -4.59 -9.05 -6.19
CA LEU A 100 -3.33 -8.37 -6.54
C LEU A 100 -2.11 -9.18 -6.07
N LYS A 101 -2.10 -9.62 -4.81
CA LYS A 101 -1.00 -10.44 -4.26
C LYS A 101 -0.82 -11.79 -4.95
N LYS A 102 -1.89 -12.38 -5.49
CA LYS A 102 -1.79 -13.64 -6.26
C LYS A 102 -1.26 -13.41 -7.68
N GLU A 103 -1.48 -12.24 -8.25
CA GLU A 103 -0.96 -11.89 -9.57
C GLU A 103 0.58 -11.82 -9.50
N ASP A 104 1.12 -11.23 -8.44
CA ASP A 104 2.55 -11.22 -8.12
C ASP A 104 3.14 -12.65 -7.94
N GLU A 105 2.38 -13.58 -7.34
CA GLU A 105 2.81 -14.98 -7.16
C GLU A 105 2.81 -15.79 -8.48
N LYS A 106 2.00 -15.42 -9.47
CA LYS A 106 1.93 -16.12 -10.76
C LYS A 106 3.07 -15.74 -11.70
N GLU A 107 3.65 -14.54 -11.54
CA GLU A 107 4.79 -14.11 -12.34
C GLU A 107 6.10 -14.76 -11.90
N GLN A 108 6.13 -15.41 -10.72
CA GLN A 108 7.29 -16.17 -10.27
C GLN A 108 7.33 -17.55 -10.93
N PRO A 109 8.44 -17.97 -11.58
CA PRO A 109 8.53 -19.28 -12.21
C PRO A 109 8.44 -20.40 -11.17
N GLN A 110 7.29 -21.06 -11.09
CA GLN A 110 6.99 -22.13 -10.11
C GLN A 110 7.81 -23.41 -10.30
N GLN A 111 8.50 -23.57 -11.44
CA GLN A 111 9.45 -24.65 -11.69
C GLN A 111 10.68 -24.11 -12.40
N VAL A 112 11.74 -23.85 -11.63
CA VAL A 112 13.08 -23.73 -12.18
C VAL A 112 13.60 -25.16 -12.35
N THR A 113 13.32 -25.79 -13.49
CA THR A 113 13.94 -27.08 -13.84
C THR A 113 15.42 -26.84 -14.09
N ASN A 114 16.21 -26.91 -13.01
CA ASN A 114 17.65 -26.80 -13.08
C ASN A 114 18.14 -28.03 -13.88
N ALA A 115 18.55 -27.82 -15.13
CA ALA A 115 19.09 -28.87 -15.98
C ALA A 115 20.47 -29.29 -15.48
N LEU A 116 20.51 -29.92 -14.31
CA LEU A 116 21.69 -30.51 -13.72
C LEU A 116 22.06 -31.74 -14.54
N PHE A 117 23.08 -31.59 -15.39
CA PHE A 117 23.68 -32.72 -16.08
C PHE A 117 24.45 -33.57 -15.07
N VAL A 118 23.89 -34.74 -14.73
CA VAL A 118 24.56 -35.74 -13.88
C VAL A 118 25.39 -36.69 -14.76
N GLY A 119 26.62 -36.29 -15.06
CA GLY A 119 27.56 -37.07 -15.87
C GLY A 119 28.97 -36.52 -15.81
N SER A 120 29.90 -37.11 -16.54
CA SER A 120 31.29 -36.64 -16.60
C SER A 120 31.42 -35.39 -17.47
N THR A 121 32.37 -34.51 -17.16
CA THR A 121 32.68 -33.34 -18.00
C THR A 121 33.01 -33.71 -19.44
N ALA A 122 33.53 -34.93 -19.67
CA ALA A 122 33.80 -35.48 -20.99
C ALA A 122 32.52 -35.76 -21.81
N GLU A 123 31.43 -36.19 -21.18
CA GLU A 123 30.14 -36.42 -21.86
C GLU A 123 29.44 -35.10 -22.18
N LEU A 124 29.55 -34.12 -21.30
CA LEU A 124 29.06 -32.76 -21.52
C LEU A 124 29.79 -32.11 -22.71
N GLN A 125 31.11 -32.34 -22.82
CA GLN A 125 31.92 -31.87 -23.94
C GLN A 125 31.60 -32.57 -25.28
N LYS A 126 31.22 -33.86 -25.26
CA LYS A 126 30.74 -34.57 -26.46
C LYS A 126 29.38 -34.06 -26.95
N MET A 127 28.46 -33.77 -26.03
CA MET A 127 27.16 -33.18 -26.39
C MET A 127 27.29 -31.78 -27.01
N ILE A 128 28.23 -30.96 -26.52
CA ILE A 128 28.46 -29.60 -27.05
C ILE A 128 29.22 -29.64 -28.39
N ASN A 129 30.15 -30.58 -28.58
CA ASN A 129 31.03 -30.60 -29.75
C ASN A 129 30.56 -31.53 -30.89
N GLY A 130 29.42 -32.22 -30.74
CA GLY A 130 28.77 -32.99 -31.81
C GLY A 130 29.64 -34.09 -32.44
N ARG A 131 30.64 -34.61 -31.70
CA ARG A 131 31.56 -35.67 -32.11
C ARG A 131 31.85 -36.62 -30.95
#